data_AF-R5IH89-F1
#
_entry.id   AF-R5IH89-F1
#
_cell.length_a   1.000
_cell.length_b   1.000
_cell.length_c   1.000
_cell.angle_alpha   90.00
_cell.angle_beta   90.00
_cell.angle_gamma   90.00
#
_symmetry.space_group_name_H-M   'P 1'
#
loop_
_entity.id
_entity.type
_entity.pdbx_description
1 polymer ?
#
loop_
_entity_poly.entity_id
_entity_poly.type
_entity_poly.pdbx_seq_one_letter_code
_entity_poly.pdbx_strand_id
1 'polypeptide(L)'
;MITNKIIENLCSTLQIDKKQLVTIINNVHLKKYVYPVDIRSLSELGIPVISVISNILNIPAKKACELCTETINKETKEVCPPDITYEDLLVVLGIIAQDFEIRKQQAILRKYENK
;
A
#
# COMPACT_ATOMS: atom_id res chain seq x y z
N MET A 1 -7.05 14.02 9.77
CA MET A 1 -6.91 13.69 8.34
C MET A 1 -7.18 12.22 8.11
N ILE A 2 -7.73 11.85 6.96
CA ILE A 2 -8.03 10.46 6.57
C ILE A 2 -6.78 9.57 6.67
N THR A 3 -5.61 10.11 6.31
CA THR A 3 -4.31 9.44 6.40
C THR A 3 -3.96 8.94 7.81
N ASN A 4 -4.21 9.74 8.85
CA ASN A 4 -3.94 9.32 10.23
C ASN A 4 -4.80 8.12 10.63
N LYS A 5 -6.05 8.09 10.18
CA LYS A 5 -6.98 7.00 10.47
C LYS A 5 -6.60 5.71 9.73
N ILE A 6 -6.16 5.82 8.48
CA ILE A 6 -5.60 4.68 7.72
C ILE A 6 -4.40 4.09 8.47
N ILE A 7 -3.45 4.94 8.89
CA ILE A 7 -2.25 4.52 9.63
C ILE A 7 -2.64 3.83 10.94
N GLU A 8 -3.55 4.41 11.72
CA GLU A 8 -4.00 3.84 12.99
C GLU A 8 -4.68 2.48 12.81
N ASN A 9 -5.55 2.34 11.81
CA ASN A 9 -6.21 1.07 11.52
C ASN A 9 -5.20 -0.01 11.13
N LEU A 10 -4.26 0.31 10.22
CA LEU A 10 -3.21 -0.61 9.80
C LEU A 10 -2.32 -1.01 10.98
N CYS A 11 -1.86 -0.05 11.77
CA CYS A 11 -1.03 -0.30 12.96
C CYS A 11 -1.72 -1.20 13.98
N SER A 12 -3.00 -0.94 14.26
CA SER A 12 -3.76 -1.74 15.23
C SER A 12 -4.02 -3.18 14.76
N THR A 13 -4.25 -3.37 13.46
CA THR A 13 -4.62 -4.69 12.91
C THR A 13 -3.40 -5.56 12.68
N LEU A 14 -2.32 -4.99 12.13
CA LEU A 14 -1.10 -5.70 11.79
C LEU A 14 -0.06 -5.70 12.92
N GLN A 15 -0.34 -5.03 14.04
CA GLN A 15 0.57 -4.89 15.19
C GLN A 15 1.96 -4.34 14.82
N ILE A 16 2.00 -3.40 13.88
CA ILE A 16 3.22 -2.77 13.36
C ILE A 16 3.50 -1.44 14.04
N ASP A 17 4.78 -1.09 14.14
CA ASP A 17 5.22 0.17 14.71
C ASP A 17 4.74 1.36 13.86
N LYS A 18 3.91 2.21 14.48
CA LYS A 18 3.39 3.45 13.88
C LYS A 18 4.49 4.36 13.39
N LYS A 19 5.62 4.47 14.11
CA LYS A 19 6.73 5.34 13.70
C LYS A 19 7.36 4.87 12.39
N GLN A 20 7.54 3.56 12.24
CA GLN A 20 8.10 2.98 11.01
C GLN A 20 7.18 3.24 9.82
N LEU A 21 5.88 2.94 9.95
CA LEU A 21 4.90 3.15 8.87
C LEU A 21 4.82 4.64 8.47
N VAL A 22 4.73 5.55 9.44
CA VAL A 22 4.72 7.00 9.19
C VAL A 22 5.99 7.45 8.46
N THR A 23 7.14 6.91 8.84
CA THR A 23 8.43 7.24 8.20
C THR A 23 8.43 6.85 6.72
N ILE A 24 7.96 5.64 6.40
CA ILE A 24 7.88 5.17 5.01
C ILE A 24 6.91 6.06 4.20
N ILE A 25 5.71 6.32 4.73
CA ILE A 25 4.70 7.15 4.05
C ILE A 25 5.23 8.57 3.80
N ASN A 26 5.91 9.17 4.78
CA ASN A 26 6.52 10.49 4.63
C ASN A 26 7.64 10.49 3.59
N ASN A 27 8.45 9.44 3.53
CA ASN A 27 9.50 9.32 2.51
C ASN A 27 8.90 9.25 1.11
N VAL A 28 7.81 8.50 0.91
CA VAL A 28 7.07 8.46 -0.36
C VAL A 28 6.48 9.82 -0.68
N HIS A 29 5.87 10.50 0.29
CA HIS A 29 5.31 11.84 0.10
C HIS A 29 6.37 12.84 -0.39
N LEU A 30 7.58 12.80 0.17
CA LEU A 30 8.69 13.66 -0.26
C LEU A 30 9.18 13.32 -1.68
N LYS A 31 9.22 12.04 -2.04
CA LYS A 31 9.60 11.56 -3.38
C LYS A 31 8.49 11.73 -4.43
N LYS A 32 7.24 11.94 -4.00
CA LYS A 32 5.99 11.98 -4.79
C LYS A 32 5.57 10.67 -5.47
N TYR A 33 6.50 9.75 -5.68
CA TYR A 33 6.26 8.46 -6.33
C TYR A 33 6.66 7.29 -5.42
N VAL A 34 6.06 6.14 -5.68
CA VAL A 34 6.35 4.91 -4.97
C VAL A 34 7.47 4.16 -5.69
N TYR A 35 8.57 3.94 -4.98
CA TYR A 35 9.71 3.20 -5.51
C TYR A 35 9.76 1.75 -4.99
N PRO A 36 10.56 0.86 -5.61
CA PRO A 36 10.59 -0.55 -5.21
C PRO A 36 11.09 -0.75 -3.78
N VAL A 37 11.93 0.17 -3.28
CA VAL A 37 12.38 0.17 -1.89
C VAL A 37 11.23 0.44 -0.91
N ASP A 38 10.33 1.35 -1.25
CA ASP A 38 9.19 1.70 -0.39
C ASP A 38 8.19 0.52 -0.35
N ILE A 39 7.96 -0.12 -1.50
CA ILE A 39 7.19 -1.38 -1.59
C ILE A 39 7.78 -2.48 -0.71
N ARG A 40 9.11 -2.65 -0.76
CA ARG A 40 9.80 -3.65 0.06
C ARG A 40 9.60 -3.36 1.55
N SER A 41 9.83 -2.13 1.99
CA SER A 41 9.63 -1.73 3.38
C SER A 41 8.19 -1.93 3.85
N LEU A 42 7.19 -1.62 3.01
CA LEU A 42 5.79 -1.89 3.33
C LEU A 42 5.49 -3.40 3.41
N SER A 43 6.07 -4.20 2.52
CA SER A 43 5.94 -5.65 2.56
C SER A 43 6.58 -6.28 3.80
N GLU A 44 7.70 -5.74 4.28
CA GLU A 44 8.35 -6.16 5.53
C GLU A 44 7.47 -5.86 6.75
N LEU A 45 6.63 -4.81 6.67
CA LEU A 45 5.57 -4.53 7.63
C LEU A 45 4.31 -5.39 7.44
N GLY A 46 4.32 -6.34 6.51
CA GLY A 46 3.18 -7.21 6.21
C GLY A 46 2.06 -6.53 5.41
N ILE A 47 2.33 -5.37 4.79
CA ILE A 47 1.34 -4.62 4.00
C ILE A 47 1.47 -5.03 2.52
N PRO A 48 0.46 -5.72 1.94
CA PRO A 48 0.58 -6.36 0.63
C PRO A 48 0.26 -5.42 -0.55
N VAL A 49 0.97 -4.29 -0.66
CA VAL A 49 0.68 -3.21 -1.64
C VAL A 49 0.62 -3.71 -3.09
N ILE A 50 1.64 -4.45 -3.55
CA ILE A 50 1.69 -4.95 -4.94
C ILE A 50 0.54 -5.90 -5.27
N SER A 51 0.17 -6.77 -4.32
CA SER A 51 -0.96 -7.68 -4.51
C SER A 51 -2.25 -6.90 -4.72
N VAL A 52 -2.46 -5.84 -3.94
CA VAL A 52 -3.65 -4.99 -4.08
C VAL A 52 -3.63 -4.19 -5.38
N ILE A 53 -2.50 -3.60 -5.78
CA ILE A 53 -2.36 -2.92 -7.09
C ILE A 53 -2.67 -3.89 -8.23
N SER A 54 -2.06 -5.09 -8.19
CA SER A 54 -2.27 -6.16 -9.17
C SER A 54 -3.74 -6.54 -9.30
N ASN A 55 -4.46 -6.65 -8.18
CA ASN A 55 -5.89 -6.97 -8.16
C ASN A 55 -6.76 -5.82 -8.66
N ILE A 56 -6.49 -4.56 -8.26
CA ILE A 56 -7.26 -3.38 -8.69
C ILE A 56 -7.15 -3.20 -10.20
N LEU A 57 -5.92 -3.28 -10.74
CA LEU A 57 -5.66 -3.05 -12.15
C LEU A 57 -5.88 -4.31 -13.01
N ASN A 58 -6.18 -5.45 -12.39
CA ASN A 58 -6.32 -6.76 -13.04
C ASN A 58 -5.12 -7.11 -13.93
N ILE A 59 -3.91 -6.93 -13.40
CA ILE A 59 -2.65 -7.24 -14.06
C ILE A 59 -1.82 -8.21 -13.21
N PRO A 60 -0.90 -8.98 -13.80
CA PRO A 60 0.02 -9.82 -13.01
C PRO A 60 0.87 -9.00 -12.04
N ALA A 61 1.17 -9.58 -10.86
CA ALA A 61 2.00 -8.91 -9.83
C ALA A 61 3.35 -8.41 -10.36
N LYS A 62 3.96 -9.12 -11.31
CA LYS A 62 5.19 -8.68 -11.97
C LYS A 62 5.01 -7.33 -12.67
N LYS A 63 3.92 -7.15 -13.43
CA LYS A 63 3.61 -5.87 -14.09
C LYS A 63 3.31 -4.79 -13.06
N ALA A 64 2.61 -5.11 -11.97
CA ALA A 64 2.37 -4.15 -10.90
C ALA A 64 3.68 -3.67 -10.23
N CYS A 65 4.69 -4.53 -10.08
CA CYS A 65 6.02 -4.11 -9.63
C CYS A 65 6.72 -3.18 -10.62
N GLU A 66 6.55 -3.42 -11.92
CA GLU A 66 7.14 -2.58 -12.99
C GLU A 66 6.61 -1.14 -12.92
N LEU A 67 5.33 -0.94 -12.56
CA LEU A 67 4.73 0.40 -12.36
C LEU A 67 5.39 1.21 -11.23
N CYS A 68 6.05 0.54 -10.27
CA CYS A 68 6.78 1.19 -9.18
C CYS A 68 8.26 1.42 -9.53
N THR A 69 8.67 1.18 -10.78
CA THR A 69 10.07 1.28 -11.23
C THR A 69 10.21 2.40 -12.25
N GLU A 70 11.33 3.11 -12.21
CA GLU A 70 11.67 4.08 -13.26
C GLU A 70 11.83 3.38 -14.61
N THR A 71 11.38 4.06 -15.66
CA THR A 71 11.52 3.57 -17.04
C THR A 71 12.37 4.52 -17.85
N ILE A 72 13.08 4.00 -18.85
CA ILE A 72 13.90 4.82 -19.74
C ILE A 72 13.18 4.90 -21.08
N ASN A 73 12.86 6.12 -21.52
CA ASN A 73 12.37 6.35 -22.86
C ASN A 73 13.51 6.09 -23.85
N LYS A 74 13.34 5.11 -24.75
CA LYS A 74 14.39 4.66 -25.66
C LYS A 74 14.73 5.69 -26.74
N GLU A 75 13.80 6.59 -27.06
CA GLU A 75 13.96 7.59 -28.11
C GLU A 75 14.63 8.86 -27.56
N THR A 76 14.17 9.33 -26.39
CA THR A 76 14.69 10.56 -25.77
C THR A 76 15.84 10.32 -24.80
N LYS A 77 16.07 9.07 -24.38
CA LYS A 77 16.96 8.65 -23.28
C LYS A 77 16.61 9.28 -21.92
N GLU A 78 15.42 9.83 -21.78
CA GLU A 78 14.95 10.41 -20.52
C GLU A 78 14.52 9.31 -19.56
N VAL A 79 14.82 9.52 -18.27
CA VAL A 79 14.33 8.67 -17.19
C VAL A 79 12.96 9.19 -16.77
N CYS A 80 11.94 8.37 -16.97
CA CYS A 80 10.59 8.63 -16.50
C CYS A 80 10.44 8.10 -15.07
N PRO A 81 9.76 8.85 -14.18
CA PRO A 81 9.48 8.39 -12.83
C PRO A 81 8.55 7.16 -12.86
N PRO A 82 8.41 6.46 -11.71
CA PRO A 82 7.39 5.43 -11.56
C PRO A 82 5.98 5.96 -11.85
N ASP A 83 5.08 5.07 -12.27
CA ASP A 83 3.68 5.42 -12.56
C ASP A 83 2.84 5.58 -11.29
N ILE A 84 3.19 4.87 -10.21
CA ILE A 84 2.43 4.90 -8.96
C ILE A 84 2.84 6.09 -8.10
N THR A 85 1.89 6.99 -7.82
CA THR A 85 2.09 8.20 -7.02
C THR A 85 1.87 7.97 -5.53
N TYR A 86 2.26 8.95 -4.71
CA TYR A 86 1.93 9.00 -3.29
C TYR A 86 0.41 8.93 -3.06
N GLU A 87 -0.37 9.65 -3.84
CA GLU A 87 -1.83 9.66 -3.75
C GLU A 87 -2.41 8.26 -4.04
N ASP A 88 -1.89 7.57 -5.06
CA ASP A 88 -2.29 6.19 -5.37
C ASP A 88 -1.97 5.24 -4.22
N LEU A 89 -0.80 5.40 -3.59
CA LEU A 89 -0.43 4.62 -2.41
C LEU A 89 -1.43 4.82 -1.27
N LEU A 90 -1.87 6.07 -1.01
CA LEU A 90 -2.85 6.33 0.03
C LEU A 90 -4.19 5.62 -0.24
N VAL A 91 -4.62 5.58 -1.50
CA VAL A 91 -5.82 4.84 -1.91
C VAL A 91 -5.65 3.35 -1.65
N VAL A 92 -4.52 2.76 -2.07
CA VAL A 92 -4.22 1.34 -1.86
C VAL A 92 -4.18 1.00 -0.37
N LEU A 93 -3.50 1.82 0.45
CA LEU A 93 -3.45 1.64 1.90
C LEU A 93 -4.84 1.75 2.54
N GLY A 94 -5.69 2.65 2.04
CA GLY A 94 -7.08 2.79 2.47
C GLY A 94 -7.90 1.53 2.20
N ILE A 95 -7.76 0.94 1.00
CA ILE A 95 -8.43 -0.32 0.63
C ILE A 95 -7.99 -1.46 1.54
N ILE A 96 -6.68 -1.57 1.81
CA ILE A 96 -6.13 -2.59 2.72
C ILE A 96 -6.70 -2.41 4.13
N ALA A 97 -6.67 -1.19 4.66
CA ALA A 97 -7.20 -0.89 5.99
C ALA A 97 -8.70 -1.22 6.10
N GLN A 98 -9.47 -0.98 5.04
CA GLN A 98 -10.89 -1.28 5.00
C GLN A 98 -11.17 -2.79 4.96
N ASP A 99 -10.42 -3.56 4.16
CA ASP A 99 -10.57 -5.03 4.10
C ASP A 99 -10.32 -5.66 5.47
N PHE A 100 -9.32 -5.16 6.21
CA PHE A 100 -9.04 -5.61 7.57
C PHE A 100 -10.19 -5.34 8.54
N GLU A 101 -10.78 -4.15 8.49
CA GLU A 101 -11.92 -3.84 9.36
C GLU A 101 -13.16 -4.68 9.03
N ILE A 102 -13.41 -4.95 7.74
CA ILE A 102 -14.50 -5.86 7.33
C ILE A 102 -14.27 -7.26 7.90
N ARG A 103 -13.05 -7.82 7.77
CA ARG A 103 -12.73 -9.15 8.33
C ARG A 103 -12.90 -9.20 9.84
N LYS A 104 -12.49 -8.14 10.55
CA LYS A 104 -12.67 -8.02 12.00
C LYS A 104 -14.15 -7.99 12.39
N GLN A 105 -14.98 -7.23 11.69
CA GLN A 105 -16.43 -7.19 11.91
C GLN A 105 -17.07 -8.56 11.66
N GLN A 106 -16.71 -9.23 10.56
CA GLN A 106 -17.18 -10.59 10.24
C GLN A 106 -16.78 -11.61 11.32
N ALA A 107 -15.56 -11.53 11.85
CA ALA A 107 -15.11 -12.40 12.92
C ALA A 107 -15.91 -12.20 14.22
N ILE A 108 -16.32 -10.97 14.51
CA ILE A 108 -17.19 -10.67 15.66
C ILE A 108 -18.58 -11.26 15.44
N LEU A 109 -19.20 -11.03 14.27
CA LEU A 109 -20.54 -11.54 13.96
C LEU A 109 -20.62 -13.08 14.08
N ARG A 110 -19.63 -13.80 13.54
CA ARG A 110 -19.57 -15.26 13.66
C ARG A 110 -19.52 -15.77 15.11
N LYS A 111 -18.99 -14.99 16.06
CA LYS A 111 -18.99 -15.36 17.48
C LYS A 111 -20.38 -15.25 18.11
N TYR A 112 -21.25 -14.41 17.57
CA TYR A 112 -22.64 -14.27 18.02
C TYR A 112 -23.56 -15.29 17.35
N GLU A 113 -23.28 -15.69 16.11
CA GLU A 113 -24.05 -16.73 15.40
C GLU A 113 -23.83 -18.15 15.96
N ASN A 114 -22.68 -18.40 16.60
CA ASN A 114 -22.34 -19.70 17.20
C ASN A 114 -22.61 -19.76 18.72
N LYS A 115 -23.44 -18.85 19.25
CA LYS A 115 -23.96 -18.85 20.63
C LYS A 115 -25.44 -19.19 20.63
#